data_AF-A0A8H8N160-F1
#
_entry.id   AF-A0A8H8N160-F1
#
_cell.length_a   1.000
_cell.length_b   1.000
_cell.length_c   1.000
_cell.angle_alpha   90.00
_cell.angle_beta   90.00
_cell.angle_gamma   90.00
#
_symmetry.space_group_name_H-M   'P 1'
#
loop_
_entity.id
_entity.type
_entity.pdbx_description
1 polymer ?
#
loop_
_entity_poly.entity_id
_entity_poly.type
_entity_poly.pdbx_seq_one_letter_code
_entity_poly.pdbx_strand_id
1 'polypeptide(L)'
;MFSELEKPPEGAVKPVCGIWAVDELPPREHDKLLLHQLGSLAQKRLARGVKLNSTEATALIASQLHEYIRDGNHSVAELMQLGKRMLGRRHVLPSVSTVLREIQVEGTFLDGVFLVTVHSPICSDSGDLSVALYGSFLPIPSEDLFPLEEASLYSSSAAPGAVVVCREPITINQGRQRIELRVTNKGNRPIQVGSHYHFIETNPELDFDRGRAYGKRLDIPAGTAVRFEPGESKSVKLVNIGGAQIITGGNALASGKVDLGRVDSIVAGLIERGFSHTPEPENRMVVPPKTMSREEYAGMFGPTTGDRVRLGDTGLWVEVEKDLVSGDSGYGDECKFGGGKVLREGMGQATGRSHRDALDLVITNALIIDWTGIYKADIGVRKGKICGIGKAGNPDVMDGVNPDMVVGGSTEVIAGEKLIVTAGALDAHVHYICPHNGQRFVAHVLRYV
;
A
#
# COMPACT_ATOMS: atom_id res chain seq x y z
N MET A 1 -38.16 56.07 -46.78
CA MET A 1 -37.20 56.56 -47.79
C MET A 1 -35.87 55.92 -47.46
N PHE A 2 -35.36 55.06 -48.35
CA PHE A 2 -34.11 54.30 -48.27
C PHE A 2 -34.04 53.22 -47.17
N SER A 3 -33.57 52.00 -47.40
CA SER A 3 -33.17 51.26 -48.61
C SER A 3 -32.96 49.82 -48.16
N GLU A 4 -33.11 48.87 -49.08
CA GLU A 4 -32.69 47.48 -48.94
C GLU A 4 -31.27 47.37 -48.35
N LEU A 5 -31.10 46.50 -47.35
CA LEU A 5 -29.78 46.04 -46.92
C LEU A 5 -29.64 44.57 -47.35
N GLU A 6 -28.71 44.38 -48.26
CA GLU A 6 -28.34 43.15 -48.95
C GLU A 6 -28.09 41.98 -47.99
N LYS A 7 -28.55 40.79 -48.37
CA LYS A 7 -28.08 39.54 -47.79
C LYS A 7 -26.57 39.41 -48.07
N PRO A 8 -25.77 38.96 -47.10
CA PRO A 8 -24.34 38.76 -47.33
C PRO A 8 -24.13 37.59 -48.31
N PRO A 9 -23.05 37.62 -49.11
CA PRO A 9 -22.77 36.58 -50.09
C PRO A 9 -22.44 35.25 -49.39
N GLU A 10 -22.95 34.14 -49.93
CA GLU A 10 -22.56 32.78 -49.56
C GLU A 10 -21.05 32.61 -49.83
N GLY A 11 -20.27 32.40 -48.76
CA GLY A 11 -18.82 32.18 -48.86
C GLY A 11 -17.95 33.01 -47.91
N ALA A 12 -18.52 33.91 -47.09
CA ALA A 12 -17.74 34.62 -46.08
C ALA A 12 -17.34 33.70 -44.91
N VAL A 13 -16.07 33.30 -44.86
CA VAL A 13 -15.45 32.69 -43.69
C VAL A 13 -15.62 33.66 -42.51
N LYS A 14 -16.45 33.28 -41.52
CA LYS A 14 -16.50 34.01 -40.25
C LYS A 14 -15.09 34.04 -39.68
N PRO A 15 -14.54 35.21 -39.28
CA PRO A 15 -13.36 35.20 -38.46
C PRO A 15 -13.77 34.49 -37.16
N VAL A 16 -13.23 33.29 -36.93
CA VAL A 16 -13.30 32.65 -35.63
C VAL A 16 -12.37 33.44 -34.72
N CYS A 17 -12.80 34.63 -34.33
CA CYS A 17 -12.31 35.29 -33.14
C CYS A 17 -13.03 34.61 -31.96
N GLY A 18 -12.68 33.34 -31.74
CA GLY A 18 -12.98 32.65 -30.51
C GLY A 18 -12.02 33.19 -29.47
N ILE A 19 -12.50 34.13 -28.67
CA ILE A 19 -11.98 34.27 -27.31
C ILE A 19 -12.30 32.91 -26.67
N TRP A 20 -11.34 31.99 -26.68
CA TRP A 20 -11.44 30.75 -25.94
C TRP A 20 -11.56 31.15 -24.48
N ALA A 21 -12.78 31.13 -23.95
CA ALA A 21 -12.99 31.34 -22.54
C ALA A 21 -12.24 30.22 -21.82
N VAL A 22 -11.49 30.59 -20.78
CA VAL A 22 -10.81 29.65 -19.87
C VAL A 22 -11.79 28.60 -19.30
N ASP A 23 -13.10 28.83 -19.42
CA ASP A 23 -14.21 27.94 -19.05
C ASP A 23 -14.36 26.66 -19.90
N GLU A 24 -13.62 26.49 -21.01
CA GLU A 24 -13.68 25.27 -21.84
C GLU A 24 -12.57 24.23 -21.52
N LEU A 25 -11.69 24.48 -20.55
CA LEU A 25 -10.64 23.54 -20.18
C LEU A 25 -11.21 22.31 -19.44
N PRO A 26 -10.88 21.07 -19.87
CA PRO A 26 -11.19 19.87 -19.10
C PRO A 26 -10.65 19.97 -17.66
N PRO A 27 -11.34 19.42 -16.64
CA PRO A 27 -10.90 19.52 -15.24
C PRO A 27 -9.44 19.12 -15.00
N ARG A 28 -8.98 18.06 -15.68
CA ARG A 28 -7.57 17.61 -15.62
C ARG A 28 -6.56 18.64 -16.12
N GLU A 29 -6.94 19.49 -17.08
CA GLU A 29 -6.07 20.53 -17.62
C GLU A 29 -6.02 21.74 -16.68
N HIS A 30 -7.14 22.05 -16.04
CA HIS A 30 -7.19 23.03 -14.95
C HIS A 30 -6.29 22.62 -13.77
N ASP A 31 -6.35 21.36 -13.34
CA ASP A 31 -5.49 20.84 -12.27
C ASP A 31 -4.00 20.88 -12.63
N LYS A 32 -3.66 20.55 -13.89
CA LYS A 32 -2.27 20.64 -14.38
C LYS A 32 -1.79 22.10 -14.46
N LEU A 33 -2.67 23.04 -14.79
CA LEU A 33 -2.33 24.46 -14.78
C LEU A 33 -2.04 24.94 -13.34
N LEU A 34 -2.86 24.54 -12.36
CA LEU A 34 -2.60 24.83 -10.94
C LEU A 34 -1.29 24.21 -10.46
N LEU A 35 -1.01 22.96 -10.84
CA LEU A 35 0.25 22.29 -10.53
C LEU A 35 1.45 23.03 -11.12
N HIS A 36 1.36 23.46 -12.39
CA HIS A 36 2.40 24.26 -13.05
C HIS A 36 2.60 25.61 -12.34
N GLN A 37 1.53 26.29 -11.89
CA GLN A 37 1.66 27.53 -11.11
C GLN A 37 2.41 27.31 -9.79
N LEU A 38 2.13 26.21 -9.08
CA LEU A 38 2.88 25.84 -7.88
C LEU A 38 4.35 25.50 -8.19
N GLY A 39 4.60 24.82 -9.30
CA GLY A 39 5.94 24.53 -9.80
C GLY A 39 6.73 25.81 -10.10
N SER A 40 6.13 26.75 -10.83
CA SER A 40 6.73 28.06 -11.15
C SER A 40 7.04 28.87 -9.88
N LEU A 41 6.16 28.83 -8.87
CA LEU A 41 6.43 29.43 -7.56
C LEU A 41 7.65 28.79 -6.88
N ALA A 42 7.76 27.47 -6.91
CA ALA A 42 8.90 26.74 -6.37
C ALA A 42 10.20 27.05 -7.14
N GLN A 43 10.16 27.16 -8.47
CA GLN A 43 11.31 27.58 -9.28
C GLN A 43 11.79 28.98 -8.91
N LYS A 44 10.89 29.96 -8.71
CA LYS A 44 11.24 31.31 -8.26
C LYS A 44 11.84 31.35 -6.86
N ARG A 45 11.46 30.41 -5.99
CA ARG A 45 12.05 30.23 -4.65
C ARG A 45 13.44 29.64 -4.75
N LEU A 46 13.59 28.56 -5.53
CA LEU A 46 14.86 27.92 -5.79
C LEU A 46 15.86 28.90 -6.44
N ALA A 47 15.46 29.64 -7.46
CA ALA A 47 16.33 30.59 -8.17
C ALA A 47 16.91 31.71 -7.29
N ARG A 48 16.33 31.97 -6.10
CA ARG A 48 16.86 32.94 -5.13
C ARG A 48 17.49 32.30 -3.88
N GLY A 49 17.79 31.00 -3.91
CA GLY A 49 18.51 30.32 -2.83
C GLY A 49 17.63 29.69 -1.73
N VAL A 50 16.32 29.56 -1.92
CA VAL A 50 15.44 28.95 -0.90
C VAL A 50 15.52 27.42 -0.99
N LYS A 51 15.81 26.76 0.13
CA LYS A 51 15.66 25.30 0.27
C LYS A 51 14.19 24.92 0.28
N LEU A 52 13.78 24.10 -0.68
CA LEU A 52 12.39 23.75 -0.89
C LEU A 52 11.87 22.77 0.16
N ASN A 53 10.63 22.94 0.60
CA ASN A 53 9.93 21.93 1.40
C ASN A 53 9.37 20.81 0.49
N SER A 54 8.71 19.79 1.09
CA SER A 54 8.21 18.64 0.33
C SER A 54 7.20 19.03 -0.74
N THR A 55 6.26 19.93 -0.42
CA THR A 55 5.23 20.37 -1.37
C THR A 55 5.83 21.13 -2.55
N GLU A 56 6.79 22.02 -2.28
CA GLU A 56 7.49 22.79 -3.31
C GLU A 56 8.36 21.90 -4.20
N ALA A 57 9.09 20.95 -3.61
CA ALA A 57 9.90 19.99 -4.35
C ALA A 57 9.03 19.09 -5.25
N THR A 58 7.91 18.58 -4.72
CA THR A 58 6.92 17.81 -5.51
C THR A 58 6.39 18.62 -6.68
N ALA A 59 5.92 19.84 -6.43
CA ALA A 59 5.33 20.70 -7.46
C ALA A 59 6.35 21.07 -8.54
N LEU A 60 7.59 21.39 -8.15
CA LEU A 60 8.66 21.71 -9.10
C LEU A 60 8.95 20.52 -10.00
N ILE A 61 9.27 19.35 -9.42
CA ILE A 61 9.63 18.17 -10.21
C ILE A 61 8.47 17.77 -11.11
N ALA A 62 7.24 17.77 -10.58
CA ALA A 62 6.08 17.37 -11.36
C ALA A 62 5.80 18.32 -12.53
N SER A 63 5.88 19.64 -12.28
CA SER A 63 5.75 20.66 -13.33
C SER A 63 6.84 20.54 -14.39
N GLN A 64 8.09 20.29 -13.99
CA GLN A 64 9.19 20.12 -14.94
C GLN A 64 9.04 18.85 -15.77
N LEU A 65 8.58 17.75 -15.19
CA LEU A 65 8.22 16.56 -15.95
C LEU A 65 7.15 16.88 -17.00
N HIS A 66 6.12 17.68 -16.68
CA HIS A 66 5.13 18.11 -17.68
C HIS A 66 5.74 18.91 -18.83
N GLU A 67 6.67 19.83 -18.57
CA GLU A 67 7.36 20.58 -19.63
C GLU A 67 8.19 19.64 -20.53
N TYR A 68 8.96 18.73 -19.94
CA TYR A 68 9.76 17.79 -20.73
C TYR A 68 8.92 16.76 -21.50
N ILE A 69 7.74 16.39 -20.98
CA ILE A 69 6.74 15.60 -21.71
C ILE A 69 6.20 16.42 -22.89
N ARG A 70 5.88 17.69 -22.66
CA ARG A 70 5.33 18.59 -23.68
C ARG A 70 6.29 18.81 -24.85
N ASP A 71 7.59 18.83 -24.60
CA ASP A 71 8.61 18.94 -25.64
C ASP A 71 8.69 17.71 -26.55
N GLY A 72 8.23 16.54 -26.09
CA GLY A 72 8.18 15.32 -26.90
C GLY A 72 9.54 14.68 -27.21
N ASN A 73 10.60 15.12 -26.54
CA ASN A 73 11.98 14.66 -26.78
C ASN A 73 12.47 13.56 -25.84
N HIS A 74 11.63 13.11 -24.89
CA HIS A 74 11.99 12.12 -23.88
C HIS A 74 10.96 11.00 -23.80
N SER A 75 11.46 9.77 -23.67
CA SER A 75 10.66 8.62 -23.27
C SER A 75 10.31 8.67 -21.77
N VAL A 76 9.29 7.88 -21.38
CA VAL A 76 8.93 7.69 -19.96
C VAL A 76 10.15 7.30 -19.12
N ALA A 77 10.98 6.36 -19.60
CA ALA A 77 12.15 5.86 -18.87
C ALA A 77 13.22 6.95 -18.66
N GLU A 78 13.44 7.82 -19.64
CA GLU A 78 14.37 8.94 -19.50
C GLU A 78 13.87 9.97 -18.50
N LEU A 79 12.57 10.27 -18.51
CA LEU A 79 11.94 11.19 -17.56
C LEU A 79 12.00 10.66 -16.11
N MET A 80 11.87 9.35 -15.92
CA MET A 80 12.08 8.72 -14.60
C MET A 80 13.48 8.99 -14.03
N GLN A 81 14.51 9.04 -14.89
CA GLN A 81 15.88 9.38 -14.47
C GLN A 81 16.10 10.90 -14.39
N LEU A 82 15.50 11.66 -15.30
CA LEU A 82 15.60 13.13 -15.32
C LEU A 82 15.06 13.74 -14.02
N GLY A 83 13.91 13.25 -13.54
CA GLY A 83 13.31 13.73 -12.29
C GLY A 83 14.21 13.55 -11.06
N LYS A 84 15.06 12.51 -11.04
CA LYS A 84 16.05 12.29 -9.96
C LYS A 84 17.22 13.28 -9.99
N ARG A 85 17.47 13.90 -11.15
CA ARG A 85 18.58 14.82 -11.34
C ARG A 85 18.21 16.26 -11.00
N MET A 86 16.93 16.61 -10.94
CA MET A 86 16.49 17.99 -10.75
C MET A 86 16.93 18.59 -9.41
N LEU A 87 16.70 17.88 -8.30
CA LEU A 87 16.94 18.39 -6.95
C LEU A 87 17.81 17.42 -6.14
N GLY A 88 18.83 17.99 -5.49
CA GLY A 88 19.69 17.30 -4.52
C GLY A 88 19.37 17.66 -3.07
N ARG A 89 19.98 16.95 -2.10
CA ARG A 89 19.81 17.17 -0.65
C ARG A 89 20.07 18.60 -0.18
N ARG A 90 20.95 19.34 -0.87
CA ARG A 90 21.23 20.75 -0.55
C ARG A 90 20.12 21.72 -0.95
N HIS A 91 19.30 21.34 -1.93
CA HIS A 91 18.27 22.20 -2.54
C HIS A 91 16.92 22.12 -1.81
N VAL A 92 16.80 21.21 -0.84
CA VAL A 92 15.57 20.91 -0.11
C VAL A 92 15.82 20.94 1.40
N LEU A 93 14.75 21.07 2.18
CA LEU A 93 14.83 20.88 3.63
C LEU A 93 15.21 19.41 3.95
N PRO A 94 15.96 19.12 5.03
CA PRO A 94 16.49 17.77 5.30
C PRO A 94 15.46 16.65 5.30
N SER A 95 14.26 16.91 5.84
CA SER A 95 13.19 15.91 5.91
C SER A 95 12.68 15.47 4.54
N VAL A 96 12.81 16.30 3.50
CA VAL A 96 12.27 16.03 2.16
C VAL A 96 12.88 14.76 1.55
N SER A 97 14.18 14.50 1.76
CA SER A 97 14.82 13.29 1.21
C SER A 97 14.27 11.99 1.82
N THR A 98 13.63 12.07 2.99
CA THR A 98 13.04 10.91 3.69
C THR A 98 11.54 10.76 3.44
N VAL A 99 10.83 11.89 3.30
CA VAL A 99 9.37 11.94 3.10
C VAL A 99 9.00 11.76 1.63
N LEU A 100 9.73 12.39 0.71
CA LEU A 100 9.42 12.39 -0.72
C LEU A 100 9.99 11.12 -1.38
N ARG A 101 9.24 10.01 -1.24
CA ARG A 101 9.64 8.68 -1.74
C ARG A 101 9.38 8.47 -3.21
N GLU A 102 8.34 9.07 -3.75
CA GLU A 102 8.04 9.04 -5.17
C GLU A 102 7.21 10.23 -5.60
N ILE A 103 7.27 10.55 -6.89
CA ILE A 103 6.42 11.53 -7.56
C ILE A 103 5.82 10.86 -8.79
N GLN A 104 4.52 11.01 -8.96
CA GLN A 104 3.77 10.45 -10.07
C GLN A 104 3.12 11.57 -10.86
N VAL A 105 3.29 11.54 -12.18
CA VAL A 105 2.75 12.53 -13.09
C VAL A 105 2.23 11.86 -14.35
N GLU A 106 0.98 12.14 -14.70
CA GLU A 106 0.45 11.80 -16.01
C GLU A 106 0.59 12.97 -16.97
N GLY A 107 1.20 12.74 -18.14
CA GLY A 107 1.39 13.75 -19.17
C GLY A 107 0.99 13.24 -20.55
N THR A 108 0.71 14.18 -21.47
CA THR A 108 0.35 13.88 -22.86
C THR A 108 1.61 13.91 -23.71
N PHE A 109 2.15 12.73 -23.99
CA PHE A 109 3.23 12.51 -24.95
C PHE A 109 2.69 12.58 -26.38
N LEU A 110 3.59 12.53 -27.37
CA LEU A 110 3.21 12.53 -28.79
C LEU A 110 2.35 11.31 -29.17
N ASP A 111 2.49 10.20 -28.45
CA ASP A 111 1.85 8.92 -28.69
C ASP A 111 0.75 8.57 -27.67
N GLY A 112 0.41 9.48 -26.75
CA GLY A 112 -0.70 9.29 -25.82
C GLY A 112 -0.44 9.81 -24.41
N VAL A 113 -1.34 9.47 -23.48
CA VAL A 113 -1.19 9.83 -22.07
C VAL A 113 -0.52 8.68 -21.32
N PHE A 114 0.61 8.97 -20.69
CA PHE A 114 1.36 7.98 -19.90
C PHE A 114 1.68 8.51 -18.51
N LEU A 115 1.82 7.57 -17.57
CA LEU A 115 2.29 7.82 -16.21
C LEU A 115 3.82 7.77 -16.16
N VAL A 116 4.41 8.80 -15.58
CA VAL A 116 5.82 8.83 -15.19
C VAL A 116 5.91 8.77 -13.67
N THR A 117 6.67 7.80 -13.16
CA THR A 117 6.94 7.65 -11.72
C THR A 117 8.42 7.83 -11.43
N VAL A 118 8.76 8.88 -10.70
CA VAL A 118 10.12 9.15 -10.22
C VAL A 118 10.24 8.61 -8.81
N HIS A 119 10.93 7.48 -8.64
CA HIS A 119 11.22 6.92 -7.31
C HIS A 119 12.45 7.58 -6.70
N SER A 120 12.41 7.91 -5.41
CA SER A 120 13.48 8.56 -4.65
C SER A 120 14.06 9.77 -5.40
N PRO A 121 13.24 10.80 -5.71
CA PRO A 121 13.67 11.96 -6.51
C PRO A 121 14.86 12.71 -5.90
N ILE A 122 15.00 12.71 -4.57
CA ILE A 122 16.14 13.32 -3.88
C ILE A 122 17.16 12.22 -3.52
N CYS A 123 18.02 11.87 -4.48
CA CYS A 123 18.98 10.76 -4.31
C CYS A 123 20.46 11.16 -4.39
N SER A 124 20.77 12.45 -4.55
CA SER A 124 22.14 12.99 -4.64
C SER A 124 22.31 14.22 -3.74
N ASP A 125 23.56 14.61 -3.47
CA ASP A 125 23.86 15.83 -2.69
C ASP A 125 23.55 17.12 -3.46
N SER A 126 23.81 17.10 -4.76
CA SER A 126 23.49 18.19 -5.68
C SER A 126 22.66 17.67 -6.85
N GLY A 127 21.82 18.55 -7.39
CA GLY A 127 21.01 18.33 -8.57
C GLY A 127 21.45 19.27 -9.68
N ASP A 128 21.01 19.00 -10.89
CA ASP A 128 21.18 19.86 -12.06
C ASP A 128 20.09 20.93 -12.09
N LEU A 129 20.43 22.12 -11.60
CA LEU A 129 19.49 23.24 -11.54
C LEU A 129 19.12 23.79 -12.92
N SER A 130 19.89 23.49 -13.97
CA SER A 130 19.50 23.83 -15.34
C SER A 130 18.30 23.01 -15.80
N VAL A 131 18.19 21.77 -15.32
CA VAL A 131 17.05 20.88 -15.55
C VAL A 131 15.87 21.26 -14.65
N ALA A 132 16.12 21.65 -13.40
CA ALA A 132 15.07 22.07 -12.46
C ALA A 132 14.40 23.40 -12.83
N LEU A 133 15.12 24.28 -13.53
CA LEU A 133 14.67 25.60 -13.94
C LEU A 133 14.37 25.67 -15.45
N TYR A 134 14.28 24.52 -16.13
CA TYR A 134 13.99 24.46 -17.56
C TYR A 134 12.65 25.13 -17.88
N GLY A 135 12.61 25.86 -19.00
CA GLY A 135 11.44 26.62 -19.46
C GLY A 135 11.07 27.83 -18.60
N SER A 136 11.70 28.04 -17.44
CA SER A 136 11.34 29.13 -16.51
C SER A 136 11.92 30.50 -16.88
N PHE A 137 12.99 30.52 -17.68
CA PHE A 137 13.81 31.71 -17.99
C PHE A 137 14.39 32.42 -16.76
N LEU A 138 14.43 31.75 -15.60
CA LEU A 138 15.07 32.26 -14.40
C LEU A 138 16.59 32.04 -14.46
N PRO A 139 17.39 32.93 -13.85
CA PRO A 139 18.82 32.70 -13.72
C PRO A 139 19.08 31.45 -12.87
N ILE A 140 20.06 30.65 -13.27
CA ILE A 140 20.50 29.49 -12.49
C ILE A 140 21.31 30.03 -11.30
N PRO A 141 20.86 29.77 -10.05
CA PRO A 141 21.60 30.21 -8.87
C PRO A 141 22.89 29.43 -8.72
N SER A 142 23.89 30.05 -8.10
CA SER A 142 25.15 29.37 -7.78
C SER A 142 24.95 28.40 -6.60
N GLU A 143 25.74 27.31 -6.58
CA GLU A 143 25.64 26.26 -5.56
C GLU A 143 25.96 26.74 -4.13
N ASP A 144 26.73 27.82 -3.99
CA ASP A 144 27.11 28.43 -2.71
C ASP A 144 25.91 28.96 -1.91
N LEU A 145 24.79 29.27 -2.58
CA LEU A 145 23.53 29.58 -1.92
C LEU A 145 22.89 28.37 -1.20
N PHE A 146 23.38 27.16 -1.47
CA PHE A 146 22.84 25.91 -0.93
C PHE A 146 23.92 25.09 -0.20
N PRO A 147 24.34 25.52 0.99
CA PRO A 147 25.23 24.70 1.81
C PRO A 147 24.54 23.39 2.21
N LEU A 148 25.28 22.29 2.24
CA LEU A 148 24.79 21.02 2.79
C LEU A 148 24.61 21.12 4.30
N GLU A 149 23.58 20.47 4.81
CA GLU A 149 23.35 20.35 6.24
C GLU A 149 24.13 19.18 6.84
N GLU A 150 24.12 19.06 8.17
CA GLU A 150 24.70 17.91 8.85
C GLU A 150 24.08 16.57 8.43
N ALA A 151 24.91 15.54 8.27
CA ALA A 151 24.50 14.22 7.84
C ALA A 151 23.43 13.58 8.76
N SER A 152 23.45 13.92 10.06
CA SER A 152 22.50 13.45 11.08
C SER A 152 21.05 13.81 10.76
N LEU A 153 20.81 14.95 10.13
CA LEU A 153 19.48 15.46 9.79
C LEU A 153 18.80 14.70 8.65
N TYR A 154 19.59 13.96 7.84
CA TYR A 154 19.09 13.14 6.74
C TYR A 154 18.83 11.68 7.15
N SER A 155 19.08 11.33 8.42
CA SER A 155 18.89 9.98 8.93
C SER A 155 17.41 9.59 9.02
N SER A 156 17.12 8.29 8.89
CA SER A 156 15.75 7.77 8.98
C SER A 156 15.12 7.97 10.35
N SER A 157 15.91 8.03 11.42
CA SER A 157 15.42 8.30 12.78
C SER A 157 15.10 9.78 13.01
N ALA A 158 15.73 10.70 12.27
CA ALA A 158 15.42 12.12 12.28
C ALA A 158 14.22 12.48 11.38
N ALA A 159 13.75 11.54 10.57
CA ALA A 159 12.64 11.77 9.65
C ALA A 159 11.31 12.06 10.38
N PRO A 160 10.42 12.88 9.79
CA PRO A 160 9.04 12.96 10.25
C PRO A 160 8.36 11.59 10.16
N GLY A 161 7.63 11.19 11.20
CA GLY A 161 6.99 9.87 11.22
C GLY A 161 7.97 8.69 11.41
N ALA A 162 9.23 8.95 11.81
CA ALA A 162 10.22 7.91 12.02
C ALA A 162 9.73 6.80 12.96
N VAL A 163 10.05 5.56 12.61
CA VAL A 163 9.75 4.37 13.42
C VAL A 163 11.06 3.80 13.96
N VAL A 164 11.12 3.61 15.28
CA VAL A 164 12.22 2.94 15.97
C VAL A 164 11.69 1.64 16.53
N VAL A 165 12.16 0.52 15.98
CA VAL A 165 11.70 -0.81 16.39
C VAL A 165 12.59 -1.41 17.47
N CYS A 166 12.05 -2.33 18.28
CA CYS A 166 12.90 -3.14 19.16
C CYS A 166 13.79 -4.10 18.38
N ARG A 167 14.81 -4.68 19.03
CA ARG A 167 15.80 -5.54 18.36
C ARG A 167 15.38 -7.00 18.27
N GLU A 168 14.46 -7.43 19.13
CA GLU A 168 14.07 -8.82 19.27
C GLU A 168 13.22 -9.24 18.06
N PRO A 169 13.62 -10.30 17.32
CA PRO A 169 12.88 -10.75 16.15
C PRO A 169 11.51 -11.32 16.54
N ILE A 170 10.59 -11.28 15.58
CA ILE A 170 9.23 -11.78 15.75
C ILE A 170 9.16 -13.22 15.26
N THR A 171 8.62 -14.11 16.10
CA THR A 171 8.30 -15.48 15.69
C THR A 171 6.86 -15.53 15.18
N ILE A 172 6.68 -15.97 13.93
CA ILE A 172 5.35 -16.09 13.32
C ILE A 172 4.79 -17.51 13.48
N ASN A 173 3.47 -17.60 13.55
CA ASN A 173 2.68 -18.82 13.68
C ASN A 173 3.10 -19.68 14.89
N GLN A 174 3.43 -19.05 16.01
CA GLN A 174 3.93 -19.72 17.21
C GLN A 174 2.93 -20.77 17.72
N GLY A 175 3.44 -21.87 18.29
CA GLY A 175 2.60 -22.94 18.85
C GLY A 175 1.95 -23.88 17.82
N ARG A 176 2.01 -23.57 16.52
CA ARG A 176 1.41 -24.42 15.48
C ARG A 176 2.35 -25.53 15.00
N GLN A 177 1.77 -26.69 14.66
CA GLN A 177 2.51 -27.82 14.08
C GLN A 177 3.00 -27.46 12.67
N ARG A 178 4.26 -27.81 12.39
CA ARG A 178 4.94 -27.52 11.12
C ARG A 178 5.39 -28.79 10.42
N ILE A 179 5.40 -28.74 9.10
CA ILE A 179 6.04 -29.74 8.25
C ILE A 179 6.83 -29.03 7.14
N GLU A 180 7.74 -29.76 6.52
CA GLU A 180 8.39 -29.35 5.28
C GLU A 180 8.01 -30.36 4.18
N LEU A 181 7.69 -29.84 2.99
CA LEU A 181 7.35 -30.64 1.81
C LEU A 181 8.13 -30.13 0.61
N ARG A 182 8.58 -31.04 -0.25
CA ARG A 182 9.10 -30.68 -1.56
C ARG A 182 7.95 -30.53 -2.53
N VAL A 183 7.96 -29.43 -3.27
CA VAL A 183 6.91 -29.07 -4.23
C VAL A 183 7.56 -28.82 -5.58
N THR A 184 7.05 -29.48 -6.62
CA THR A 184 7.58 -29.36 -7.99
C THR A 184 6.50 -28.84 -8.93
N ASN A 185 6.80 -27.79 -9.68
CA ASN A 185 5.90 -27.32 -10.73
C ASN A 185 6.12 -28.12 -12.02
N LYS A 186 5.19 -29.03 -12.33
CA LYS A 186 5.19 -29.82 -13.58
C LYS A 186 4.52 -29.10 -14.75
N GLY A 187 4.00 -27.90 -14.51
CA GLY A 187 3.33 -27.07 -15.50
C GLY A 187 4.29 -26.34 -16.43
N ASN A 188 3.71 -25.66 -17.42
CA ASN A 188 4.44 -24.83 -18.38
C ASN A 188 4.33 -23.32 -18.09
N ARG A 189 3.69 -22.95 -16.98
CA ARG A 189 3.47 -21.57 -16.55
C ARG A 189 3.92 -21.39 -15.10
N PRO A 190 4.33 -20.16 -14.71
CA PRO A 190 4.66 -19.88 -13.33
C PRO A 190 3.44 -19.97 -12.43
N ILE A 191 3.62 -20.52 -11.24
CA ILE A 191 2.58 -20.66 -10.21
C ILE A 191 3.04 -19.95 -8.95
N GLN A 192 2.17 -19.13 -8.35
CA GLN A 192 2.48 -18.40 -7.13
C GLN A 192 1.39 -18.65 -6.07
N VAL A 193 1.81 -19.10 -4.89
CA VAL A 193 0.92 -19.50 -3.79
C VAL A 193 1.10 -18.56 -2.61
N GLY A 194 0.01 -17.92 -2.21
CA GLY A 194 -0.01 -16.96 -1.09
C GLY A 194 0.01 -17.65 0.29
N SER A 195 0.49 -16.91 1.29
CA SER A 195 0.67 -17.34 2.69
C SER A 195 -0.52 -18.11 3.30
N HIS A 196 -1.75 -17.65 3.03
CA HIS A 196 -2.97 -18.18 3.66
C HIS A 196 -3.81 -19.09 2.77
N TYR A 197 -3.31 -19.44 1.59
CA TYR A 197 -4.00 -20.37 0.71
C TYR A 197 -3.95 -21.79 1.28
N HIS A 198 -5.07 -22.50 1.27
CA HIS A 198 -5.15 -23.91 1.68
C HIS A 198 -4.26 -24.76 0.78
N PHE A 199 -3.15 -25.27 1.29
CA PHE A 199 -2.06 -25.75 0.42
C PHE A 199 -2.47 -26.97 -0.42
N ILE A 200 -3.34 -27.82 0.14
CA ILE A 200 -3.94 -28.96 -0.58
C ILE A 200 -4.76 -28.55 -1.81
N GLU A 201 -5.33 -27.35 -1.84
CA GLU A 201 -6.18 -26.84 -2.92
C GLU A 201 -5.38 -26.19 -4.05
N THR A 202 -4.05 -26.12 -3.95
CA THR A 202 -3.21 -25.43 -4.94
C THR A 202 -3.26 -26.10 -6.31
N ASN A 203 -2.85 -25.36 -7.34
CA ASN A 203 -2.92 -25.74 -8.75
C ASN A 203 -2.57 -27.24 -9.01
N PRO A 204 -3.36 -27.96 -9.84
CA PRO A 204 -3.12 -29.36 -10.21
C PRO A 204 -1.71 -29.68 -10.74
N GLU A 205 -1.04 -28.71 -11.37
CA GLU A 205 0.30 -28.86 -11.93
C GLU A 205 1.42 -28.85 -10.87
N LEU A 206 1.11 -28.47 -9.62
CA LEU A 206 2.02 -28.61 -8.49
C LEU A 206 1.97 -30.04 -7.93
N ASP A 207 3.10 -30.71 -7.95
CA ASP A 207 3.29 -32.08 -7.47
C ASP A 207 3.98 -32.09 -6.11
N PHE A 208 3.28 -32.67 -5.12
CA PHE A 208 3.72 -32.83 -3.74
C PHE A 208 2.78 -33.78 -2.99
N ASP A 209 3.08 -34.05 -1.71
CA ASP A 209 2.23 -34.82 -0.83
C ASP A 209 1.01 -34.00 -0.36
N ARG A 210 -0.10 -34.13 -1.09
CA ARG A 210 -1.38 -33.46 -0.79
C ARG A 210 -2.01 -33.93 0.52
N GLY A 211 -1.81 -35.20 0.90
CA GLY A 211 -2.33 -35.72 2.16
C GLY A 211 -1.67 -35.03 3.35
N ARG A 212 -0.34 -34.88 3.32
CA ARG A 212 0.40 -34.15 4.36
C ARG A 212 0.11 -32.63 4.36
N ALA A 213 -0.29 -32.07 3.23
CA ALA A 213 -0.67 -30.66 3.11
C ALA A 213 -2.11 -30.34 3.59
N TYR A 214 -2.93 -31.36 3.88
CA TYR A 214 -4.31 -31.17 4.33
C TYR A 214 -4.38 -30.39 5.66
N GLY A 215 -5.23 -29.37 5.71
CA GLY A 215 -5.36 -28.50 6.89
C GLY A 215 -4.17 -27.57 7.14
N LYS A 216 -3.31 -27.34 6.13
CA LYS A 216 -2.11 -26.50 6.26
C LYS A 216 -2.05 -25.38 5.23
N ARG A 217 -1.26 -24.36 5.56
CA ARG A 217 -0.90 -23.21 4.72
C ARG A 217 0.60 -22.93 4.81
N LEU A 218 1.13 -22.04 3.98
CA LEU A 218 2.57 -21.69 4.01
C LEU A 218 2.96 -21.00 5.33
N ASP A 219 4.09 -21.41 5.91
CA ASP A 219 4.70 -20.79 7.10
C ASP A 219 5.62 -19.62 6.70
N ILE A 220 5.01 -18.58 6.13
CA ILE A 220 5.67 -17.36 5.63
C ILE A 220 4.92 -16.12 6.15
N PRO A 221 5.54 -14.92 6.13
CA PRO A 221 4.88 -13.69 6.58
C PRO A 221 3.54 -13.45 5.88
N ALA A 222 2.54 -12.98 6.64
CA ALA A 222 1.19 -12.76 6.16
C ALA A 222 1.17 -11.83 4.92
N GLY A 223 0.46 -12.26 3.88
CA GLY A 223 0.35 -11.52 2.62
C GLY A 223 1.55 -11.68 1.66
N THR A 224 2.56 -12.48 1.99
CA THR A 224 3.61 -12.89 1.03
C THR A 224 3.21 -14.16 0.27
N ALA A 225 4.04 -14.58 -0.68
CA ALA A 225 3.81 -15.75 -1.51
C ALA A 225 5.11 -16.45 -1.89
N VAL A 226 5.03 -17.74 -2.23
CA VAL A 226 6.10 -18.52 -2.85
C VAL A 226 5.79 -18.71 -4.32
N ARG A 227 6.78 -18.41 -5.17
CA ARG A 227 6.70 -18.56 -6.63
C ARG A 227 7.46 -19.80 -7.08
N PHE A 228 6.86 -20.53 -8.01
CA PHE A 228 7.38 -21.73 -8.65
C PHE A 228 7.43 -21.51 -10.16
N GLU A 229 8.64 -21.40 -10.71
CA GLU A 229 8.82 -21.36 -12.17
C GLU A 229 8.55 -22.74 -12.80
N PRO A 230 8.24 -22.83 -14.11
CA PRO A 230 8.07 -24.11 -14.80
C PRO A 230 9.26 -25.06 -14.59
N GLY A 231 9.00 -26.28 -14.11
CA GLY A 231 10.02 -27.30 -13.83
C GLY A 231 10.76 -27.13 -12.49
N GLU A 232 10.51 -26.07 -11.74
CA GLU A 232 11.21 -25.79 -10.49
C GLU A 232 10.72 -26.69 -9.34
N SER A 233 11.66 -27.24 -8.56
CA SER A 233 11.39 -27.89 -7.27
C SER A 233 11.87 -27.01 -6.12
N LYS A 234 11.02 -26.76 -5.11
CA LYS A 234 11.38 -26.07 -3.86
C LYS A 234 10.86 -26.82 -2.64
N SER A 235 11.63 -26.82 -1.55
CA SER A 235 11.11 -27.20 -0.24
C SER A 235 10.39 -26.02 0.39
N VAL A 236 9.16 -26.23 0.84
CA VAL A 236 8.35 -25.23 1.53
C VAL A 236 7.96 -25.71 2.91
N LYS A 237 7.90 -24.78 3.85
CA LYS A 237 7.41 -25.02 5.20
C LYS A 237 5.93 -24.72 5.25
N LEU A 238 5.16 -25.65 5.82
CA LEU A 238 3.74 -25.52 6.02
C LEU A 238 3.42 -25.54 7.51
N VAL A 239 2.35 -24.85 7.88
CA VAL A 239 1.83 -24.77 9.25
C VAL A 239 0.33 -25.04 9.24
N ASN A 240 -0.19 -25.66 10.31
CA ASN A 240 -1.63 -25.87 10.45
C ASN A 240 -2.40 -24.54 10.38
N ILE A 241 -3.61 -24.58 9.82
CA ILE A 241 -4.58 -23.49 10.02
C ILE A 241 -5.03 -23.46 11.49
N GLY A 242 -5.35 -22.27 12.00
CA GLY A 242 -5.90 -22.06 13.34
C GLY A 242 -7.43 -22.09 13.34
N GLY A 243 -8.02 -21.50 14.37
CA GLY A 243 -9.47 -21.30 14.49
C GLY A 243 -10.24 -22.62 14.55
N ALA A 244 -11.41 -22.65 13.92
CA ALA A 244 -12.26 -23.85 13.86
C ALA A 244 -11.71 -24.96 12.96
N GLN A 245 -10.62 -24.69 12.22
CA GLN A 245 -10.00 -25.55 11.23
C GLN A 245 -11.00 -26.04 10.18
N ILE A 246 -11.70 -25.10 9.53
CA ILE A 246 -12.66 -25.37 8.46
C ILE A 246 -12.13 -24.83 7.15
N ILE A 247 -11.91 -25.72 6.17
CA ILE A 247 -11.47 -25.38 4.83
C ILE A 247 -12.69 -25.00 3.99
N THR A 248 -12.60 -23.88 3.28
CA THR A 248 -13.58 -23.42 2.29
C THR A 248 -12.86 -22.77 1.12
N GLY A 249 -13.54 -22.64 -0.02
CA GLY A 249 -12.98 -22.01 -1.22
C GLY A 249 -12.03 -22.91 -2.01
N GLY A 250 -11.08 -22.29 -2.71
CA GLY A 250 -10.10 -23.00 -3.53
C GLY A 250 -10.74 -23.71 -4.73
N ASN A 251 -10.43 -25.00 -4.92
CA ASN A 251 -11.11 -25.86 -5.90
C ASN A 251 -12.31 -26.60 -5.29
N ALA A 252 -12.63 -26.31 -4.02
CA ALA A 252 -13.71 -26.90 -3.23
C ALA A 252 -13.61 -28.43 -3.04
N LEU A 253 -12.40 -29.01 -3.06
CA LEU A 253 -12.17 -30.46 -3.02
C LEU A 253 -11.87 -30.99 -1.61
N ALA A 254 -11.32 -30.15 -0.75
CA ALA A 254 -10.97 -30.42 0.63
C ALA A 254 -11.89 -29.69 1.63
N SER A 255 -13.03 -29.17 1.15
CA SER A 255 -13.98 -28.38 1.93
C SER A 255 -14.51 -29.12 3.17
N GLY A 256 -14.73 -28.35 4.23
CA GLY A 256 -15.28 -28.78 5.50
C GLY A 256 -14.27 -28.76 6.64
N LYS A 257 -14.71 -29.23 7.81
CA LYS A 257 -13.84 -29.33 9.00
C LYS A 257 -12.71 -30.31 8.74
N VAL A 258 -11.49 -29.92 9.12
CA VAL A 258 -10.30 -30.76 9.03
C VAL A 258 -10.51 -32.01 9.87
N ASP A 259 -10.54 -33.15 9.20
CA ASP A 259 -10.63 -34.48 9.78
C ASP A 259 -9.65 -35.41 9.08
N LEU A 260 -8.64 -35.87 9.82
CA LEU A 260 -7.58 -36.72 9.28
C LEU A 260 -8.11 -38.07 8.77
N GLY A 261 -9.27 -38.53 9.24
CA GLY A 261 -9.91 -39.76 8.74
C GLY A 261 -10.43 -39.64 7.31
N ARG A 262 -10.55 -38.42 6.76
CA ARG A 262 -11.04 -38.18 5.39
C ARG A 262 -9.93 -37.98 4.37
N VAL A 263 -8.67 -37.92 4.79
CA VAL A 263 -7.52 -37.55 3.93
C VAL A 263 -7.44 -38.42 2.69
N ASP A 264 -7.50 -39.75 2.85
CA ASP A 264 -7.38 -40.68 1.72
C ASP A 264 -8.49 -40.48 0.69
N SER A 265 -9.72 -40.24 1.14
CA SER A 265 -10.87 -39.97 0.25
C SER A 265 -10.71 -38.65 -0.51
N ILE A 266 -10.18 -37.61 0.15
CA ILE A 266 -9.95 -36.29 -0.47
C ILE A 266 -8.82 -36.39 -1.51
N VAL A 267 -7.72 -37.05 -1.17
CA VAL A 267 -6.58 -37.24 -2.07
C VAL A 267 -6.99 -38.08 -3.28
N ALA A 268 -7.76 -39.15 -3.09
CA ALA A 268 -8.30 -39.93 -4.20
C ALA A 268 -9.14 -39.07 -5.16
N GLY A 269 -10.05 -38.24 -4.63
CA GLY A 269 -10.85 -37.32 -5.44
C GLY A 269 -10.03 -36.22 -6.14
N LEU A 270 -8.95 -35.75 -5.53
CA LEU A 270 -8.00 -34.82 -6.16
C LEU A 270 -7.29 -35.47 -7.36
N ILE A 271 -6.78 -36.70 -7.18
CA ILE A 271 -6.10 -37.45 -8.25
C ILE A 271 -7.07 -37.71 -9.41
N GLU A 272 -8.32 -38.11 -9.13
CA GLU A 272 -9.35 -38.32 -10.14
C GLU A 272 -9.62 -37.06 -10.98
N ARG A 273 -9.50 -35.88 -10.36
CA ARG A 273 -9.64 -34.57 -11.04
C ARG A 273 -8.33 -34.04 -11.65
N GLY A 274 -7.29 -34.87 -11.69
CA GLY A 274 -6.02 -34.55 -12.36
C GLY A 274 -5.03 -33.73 -11.52
N PHE A 275 -5.20 -33.66 -10.20
CA PHE A 275 -4.22 -33.01 -9.33
C PHE A 275 -3.01 -33.91 -9.12
N SER A 276 -1.82 -33.37 -9.41
CA SER A 276 -0.56 -34.08 -9.18
C SER A 276 -0.38 -34.36 -7.69
N HIS A 277 0.01 -35.60 -7.39
CA HIS A 277 0.27 -36.06 -6.04
C HIS A 277 1.39 -37.11 -6.05
N THR A 278 2.40 -36.88 -5.22
CA THR A 278 3.44 -37.85 -4.94
C THR A 278 3.60 -37.96 -3.43
N PRO A 279 3.31 -39.11 -2.80
CA PRO A 279 3.53 -39.31 -1.37
C PRO A 279 4.99 -39.12 -0.99
N GLU A 280 5.25 -38.43 0.11
CA GLU A 280 6.59 -38.34 0.69
C GLU A 280 6.67 -39.20 1.96
N PRO A 281 7.77 -39.93 2.18
CA PRO A 281 7.96 -40.67 3.42
C PRO A 281 7.86 -39.72 4.61
N GLU A 282 7.25 -40.19 5.70
CA GLU A 282 7.09 -39.42 6.92
C GLU A 282 8.46 -39.01 7.47
N ASN A 283 8.85 -37.75 7.24
CA ASN A 283 10.06 -37.20 7.81
C ASN A 283 9.70 -36.51 9.14
N ARG A 284 10.13 -37.10 10.26
CA ARG A 284 9.89 -36.59 11.62
C ARG A 284 10.83 -35.45 12.02
N MET A 285 11.55 -34.84 11.07
CA MET A 285 12.37 -33.67 11.36
C MET A 285 11.52 -32.55 11.97
N VAL A 286 11.95 -32.07 13.13
CA VAL A 286 11.34 -30.91 13.78
C VAL A 286 11.66 -29.67 12.95
N VAL A 287 10.65 -29.09 12.32
CA VAL A 287 10.80 -27.85 11.57
C VAL A 287 10.79 -26.67 12.55
N PRO A 288 11.89 -25.90 12.68
CA PRO A 288 11.96 -24.80 13.64
C PRO A 288 10.99 -23.67 13.25
N PRO A 289 10.51 -22.89 14.23
CA PRO A 289 9.67 -21.73 13.97
C PRO A 289 10.30 -20.74 12.99
N LYS A 290 9.48 -20.14 12.14
CA LYS A 290 9.89 -19.05 11.27
C LYS A 290 9.96 -17.75 12.06
N THR A 291 11.07 -17.03 11.92
CA THR A 291 11.26 -15.69 12.47
C THR A 291 11.36 -14.65 11.35
N MET A 292 11.07 -13.40 11.69
CA MET A 292 11.24 -12.21 10.85
C MET A 292 11.83 -11.06 11.68
N SER A 293 12.54 -10.13 11.04
CA SER A 293 13.05 -8.96 11.76
C SER A 293 11.90 -8.01 12.12
N ARG A 294 12.11 -7.16 13.13
CA ARG A 294 11.11 -6.14 13.47
C ARG A 294 10.96 -5.09 12.40
N GLU A 295 12.04 -4.73 11.70
CA GLU A 295 12.02 -3.79 10.59
C GLU A 295 11.19 -4.33 9.43
N GLU A 296 11.33 -5.63 9.11
CA GLU A 296 10.49 -6.30 8.13
C GLU A 296 9.01 -6.29 8.55
N TYR A 297 8.74 -6.54 9.84
CA TYR A 297 7.37 -6.52 10.38
C TYR A 297 6.75 -5.13 10.28
N ALA A 298 7.43 -4.10 10.80
CA ALA A 298 6.97 -2.72 10.73
C ALA A 298 6.80 -2.25 9.28
N GLY A 299 7.73 -2.66 8.40
CA GLY A 299 7.66 -2.40 6.96
C GLY A 299 6.51 -3.12 6.25
N MET A 300 5.89 -4.14 6.85
CA MET A 300 4.76 -4.87 6.27
C MET A 300 3.41 -4.54 6.91
N PHE A 301 3.36 -4.39 8.22
CA PHE A 301 2.12 -4.35 9.02
C PHE A 301 2.05 -3.12 9.94
N GLY A 302 3.06 -2.26 9.93
CA GLY A 302 3.19 -1.19 10.90
C GLY A 302 3.83 -1.65 12.23
N PRO A 303 4.19 -0.71 13.11
CA PRO A 303 4.88 -0.98 14.37
C PRO A 303 4.03 -1.85 15.30
N THR A 304 4.68 -2.65 16.14
CA THR A 304 4.03 -3.49 17.16
C THR A 304 4.55 -3.15 18.56
N THR A 305 4.08 -3.89 19.58
CA THR A 305 4.34 -3.62 21.00
C THR A 305 5.82 -3.34 21.28
N GLY A 306 6.08 -2.21 21.95
CA GLY A 306 7.41 -1.71 22.31
C GLY A 306 8.10 -0.86 21.24
N ASP A 307 7.65 -0.90 19.98
CA ASP A 307 8.17 -0.04 18.94
C ASP A 307 7.69 1.41 19.17
N ARG A 308 8.46 2.40 18.69
CA ARG A 308 8.17 3.82 18.85
C ARG A 308 7.98 4.54 17.53
N VAL A 309 7.04 5.47 17.49
CA VAL A 309 6.74 6.31 16.32
C VAL A 309 6.86 7.78 16.69
N ARG A 310 7.51 8.56 15.85
CA ARG A 310 7.56 10.02 15.97
C ARG A 310 6.29 10.66 15.41
N LEU A 311 5.68 11.58 16.14
CA LEU A 311 4.48 12.27 15.66
C LEU A 311 4.86 13.42 14.73
N GLY A 312 4.71 13.21 13.42
CA GLY A 312 5.10 14.19 12.41
C GLY A 312 6.58 14.59 12.57
N ASP A 313 6.86 15.89 12.45
CA ASP A 313 8.19 16.49 12.67
C ASP A 313 8.39 17.01 14.10
N THR A 314 7.47 16.71 15.03
CA THR A 314 7.54 17.16 16.43
C THR A 314 8.65 16.48 17.23
N GLY A 315 8.87 16.90 18.48
CA GLY A 315 9.73 16.18 19.42
C GLY A 315 9.05 14.99 20.13
N LEU A 316 7.80 14.68 19.81
CA LEU A 316 6.99 13.68 20.52
C LEU A 316 7.18 12.29 19.90
N TRP A 317 7.38 11.31 20.78
CA TRP A 317 7.47 9.89 20.45
C TRP A 317 6.41 9.13 21.22
N VAL A 318 5.68 8.28 20.53
CA VAL A 318 4.69 7.37 21.11
C VAL A 318 5.21 5.95 21.04
N GLU A 319 4.97 5.17 22.09
CA GLU A 319 5.32 3.74 22.14
C GLU A 319 4.04 2.93 21.99
N VAL A 320 4.09 1.85 21.21
CA VAL A 320 2.96 0.93 21.09
C VAL A 320 2.86 0.12 22.38
N GLU A 321 1.83 0.38 23.18
CA GLU A 321 1.61 -0.24 24.49
C GLU A 321 1.13 -1.69 24.36
N LYS A 322 0.33 -1.97 23.31
CA LYS A 322 -0.23 -3.30 23.06
C LYS A 322 -0.53 -3.52 21.58
N ASP A 323 -0.40 -4.76 21.12
CA ASP A 323 -0.87 -5.22 19.82
C ASP A 323 -2.03 -6.21 19.99
N LEU A 324 -3.24 -5.76 19.65
CA LEU A 324 -4.46 -6.55 19.71
C LEU A 324 -4.65 -7.45 18.47
N VAL A 325 -3.89 -7.25 17.39
CA VAL A 325 -3.91 -8.12 16.20
C VAL A 325 -3.19 -9.42 16.50
N SER A 326 -2.01 -9.35 17.14
CA SER A 326 -1.29 -10.55 17.56
C SER A 326 -1.87 -11.14 18.83
N GLY A 327 -2.13 -10.31 19.85
CA GLY A 327 -2.74 -10.71 21.12
C GLY A 327 -2.13 -11.99 21.71
N ASP A 328 -2.96 -12.83 22.30
CA ASP A 328 -2.54 -14.14 22.83
C ASP A 328 -2.32 -15.19 21.72
N SER A 329 -2.85 -14.94 20.52
CA SER A 329 -2.72 -15.84 19.35
C SER A 329 -1.35 -15.79 18.66
N GLY A 330 -0.55 -14.76 18.95
CA GLY A 330 0.76 -14.53 18.33
C GLY A 330 0.68 -13.94 16.91
N TYR A 331 1.86 -13.78 16.29
CA TYR A 331 2.03 -13.13 14.99
C TYR A 331 1.83 -14.09 13.81
N GLY A 332 1.51 -13.59 12.62
CA GLY A 332 1.47 -14.37 11.37
C GLY A 332 0.08 -14.56 10.74
N ASP A 333 -0.97 -14.10 11.41
CA ASP A 333 -2.36 -14.06 10.90
C ASP A 333 -2.83 -12.60 10.64
N GLU A 334 -1.90 -11.66 10.39
CA GLU A 334 -2.25 -10.25 10.12
C GLU A 334 -3.16 -10.12 8.90
N CYS A 335 -4.25 -9.37 9.02
CA CYS A 335 -5.17 -9.11 7.91
C CYS A 335 -4.50 -8.20 6.88
N LYS A 336 -4.28 -8.69 5.66
CA LYS A 336 -3.70 -7.91 4.57
C LYS A 336 -4.46 -8.11 3.26
N PHE A 337 -4.90 -7.00 2.67
CA PHE A 337 -5.70 -7.00 1.43
C PHE A 337 -4.85 -6.74 0.17
N GLY A 338 -5.24 -7.39 -0.93
CA GLY A 338 -4.63 -7.27 -2.27
C GLY A 338 -4.36 -8.62 -2.95
N GLY A 339 -3.88 -8.55 -4.20
CA GLY A 339 -3.62 -9.73 -5.03
C GLY A 339 -2.70 -10.76 -4.36
N GLY A 340 -3.19 -11.98 -4.19
CA GLY A 340 -2.43 -13.09 -3.59
C GLY A 340 -2.21 -13.01 -2.07
N LYS A 341 -2.84 -12.06 -1.37
CA LYS A 341 -2.66 -11.85 0.08
C LYS A 341 -3.67 -12.63 0.94
N VAL A 342 -3.93 -12.14 2.15
CA VAL A 342 -4.63 -12.85 3.25
C VAL A 342 -6.14 -12.76 3.13
N LEU A 343 -6.68 -11.55 2.96
CA LEU A 343 -8.12 -11.30 2.88
C LEU A 343 -8.64 -11.71 1.50
N ARG A 344 -8.85 -13.03 1.36
CA ARG A 344 -9.45 -13.71 0.21
C ARG A 344 -10.36 -14.82 0.72
N GLU A 345 -11.33 -15.18 -0.10
CA GLU A 345 -12.36 -16.16 0.22
C GLU A 345 -11.76 -17.48 0.74
N GLY A 346 -12.36 -18.01 1.80
CA GLY A 346 -11.93 -19.20 2.53
C GLY A 346 -10.63 -19.07 3.33
N MET A 347 -9.92 -17.95 3.20
CA MET A 347 -8.64 -17.65 3.87
C MET A 347 -8.91 -16.66 5.01
N GLY A 348 -8.39 -15.43 4.95
CA GLY A 348 -8.72 -14.39 5.93
C GLY A 348 -10.12 -13.79 5.75
N GLN A 349 -10.80 -14.06 4.64
CA GLN A 349 -12.20 -13.69 4.42
C GLN A 349 -13.07 -14.94 4.57
N ALA A 350 -13.96 -14.94 5.56
CA ALA A 350 -14.85 -16.04 5.88
C ALA A 350 -15.89 -16.27 4.78
N THR A 351 -16.11 -17.55 4.45
CA THR A 351 -17.09 -17.98 3.43
C THR A 351 -18.45 -18.25 4.08
N GLY A 352 -19.53 -18.00 3.33
CA GLY A 352 -20.89 -18.35 3.77
C GLY A 352 -21.45 -17.50 4.91
N ARG A 353 -20.84 -16.34 5.21
CA ARG A 353 -21.35 -15.39 6.19
C ARG A 353 -22.33 -14.42 5.53
N SER A 354 -23.47 -14.17 6.19
CA SER A 354 -24.41 -13.15 5.73
C SER A 354 -23.86 -11.75 6.03
N HIS A 355 -24.39 -10.72 5.38
CA HIS A 355 -24.05 -9.32 5.70
C HIS A 355 -24.36 -8.94 7.17
N ARG A 356 -25.18 -9.73 7.87
CA ARG A 356 -25.49 -9.49 9.30
C ARG A 356 -24.36 -9.99 10.21
N ASP A 357 -23.64 -11.01 9.76
CA ASP A 357 -22.60 -11.70 10.52
C ASP A 357 -21.18 -11.26 10.11
N ALA A 358 -21.07 -10.51 9.01
CA ALA A 358 -19.83 -9.90 8.54
C ALA A 358 -19.75 -8.41 8.94
N LEU A 359 -18.55 -7.84 8.88
CA LEU A 359 -18.33 -6.40 8.96
C LEU A 359 -18.77 -5.71 7.65
N ASP A 360 -19.19 -4.45 7.72
CA ASP A 360 -19.38 -3.63 6.51
C ASP A 360 -18.01 -3.14 5.99
N LEU A 361 -17.13 -2.78 6.93
CA LEU A 361 -15.79 -2.28 6.67
C LEU A 361 -14.83 -2.75 7.78
N VAL A 362 -13.60 -3.10 7.42
CA VAL A 362 -12.50 -3.31 8.36
C VAL A 362 -11.34 -2.38 8.04
N ILE A 363 -10.79 -1.72 9.06
CA ILE A 363 -9.51 -1.00 8.96
C ILE A 363 -8.44 -1.92 9.55
N THR A 364 -7.49 -2.37 8.73
CA THR A 364 -6.52 -3.41 9.13
C THR A 364 -5.23 -2.82 9.72
N ASN A 365 -4.67 -3.46 10.74
CA ASN A 365 -3.35 -3.15 11.31
C ASN A 365 -3.11 -1.67 11.67
N ALA A 366 -4.13 -0.96 12.14
CA ALA A 366 -4.03 0.45 12.47
C ALA A 366 -3.24 0.67 13.76
N LEU A 367 -2.33 1.66 13.77
CA LEU A 367 -1.81 2.21 15.02
C LEU A 367 -2.81 3.23 15.55
N ILE A 368 -3.52 2.89 16.62
CA ILE A 368 -4.53 3.75 17.23
C ILE A 368 -3.86 4.60 18.30
N ILE A 369 -4.05 5.92 18.19
CA ILE A 369 -3.68 6.88 19.24
C ILE A 369 -4.97 7.49 19.76
N ASP A 370 -5.30 7.16 21.01
CA ASP A 370 -6.48 7.66 21.68
C ASP A 370 -6.16 7.97 23.15
N TRP A 371 -7.03 8.73 23.82
CA TRP A 371 -6.87 9.00 25.24
C TRP A 371 -6.94 7.72 26.11
N THR A 372 -7.56 6.65 25.59
CA THR A 372 -7.59 5.33 26.25
C THR A 372 -6.28 4.54 26.14
N GLY A 373 -5.36 4.94 25.26
CA GLY A 373 -4.06 4.29 25.09
C GLY A 373 -3.53 4.35 23.66
N ILE A 374 -2.35 3.76 23.46
CA ILE A 374 -1.66 3.70 22.18
C ILE A 374 -1.42 2.24 21.80
N TYR A 375 -2.19 1.72 20.85
CA TYR A 375 -2.19 0.29 20.57
C TYR A 375 -2.45 -0.02 19.09
N LYS A 376 -1.96 -1.16 18.64
CA LYS A 376 -2.20 -1.68 17.28
C LYS A 376 -3.41 -2.60 17.27
N ALA A 377 -4.34 -2.40 16.34
CA ALA A 377 -5.53 -3.23 16.21
C ALA A 377 -6.13 -3.19 14.79
N ASP A 378 -6.99 -4.14 14.49
CA ASP A 378 -8.00 -3.97 13.44
C ASP A 378 -9.22 -3.23 14.04
N ILE A 379 -9.93 -2.46 13.21
CA ILE A 379 -11.16 -1.75 13.60
C ILE A 379 -12.29 -2.24 12.71
N GLY A 380 -13.33 -2.83 13.32
CA GLY A 380 -14.52 -3.30 12.64
C GLY A 380 -15.62 -2.24 12.66
N VAL A 381 -16.23 -1.99 11.50
CA VAL A 381 -17.35 -1.06 11.33
C VAL A 381 -18.58 -1.81 10.81
N ARG A 382 -19.72 -1.56 11.44
CA ARG A 382 -21.04 -2.04 11.02
C ARG A 382 -22.08 -0.94 11.20
N LYS A 383 -22.88 -0.67 10.18
CA LYS A 383 -23.90 0.40 10.12
C LYS A 383 -23.34 1.77 10.51
N GLY A 384 -22.14 2.09 10.02
CA GLY A 384 -21.46 3.36 10.27
C GLY A 384 -20.97 3.55 11.71
N LYS A 385 -20.91 2.49 12.53
CA LYS A 385 -20.42 2.53 13.91
C LYS A 385 -19.29 1.53 14.10
N ILE A 386 -18.33 1.86 14.96
CA ILE A 386 -17.31 0.92 15.43
C ILE A 386 -18.03 -0.16 16.24
N CYS A 387 -17.94 -1.42 15.79
CA CYS A 387 -18.54 -2.57 16.47
C CYS A 387 -17.50 -3.45 17.18
N GLY A 388 -16.21 -3.28 16.87
CA GLY A 388 -15.13 -3.98 17.54
C GLY A 388 -13.76 -3.37 17.24
N ILE A 389 -12.86 -3.46 18.21
CA ILE A 389 -11.44 -3.12 18.08
C ILE A 389 -10.65 -4.31 18.63
N GLY A 390 -9.81 -4.91 17.81
CA GLY A 390 -9.16 -6.17 18.17
C GLY A 390 -8.58 -6.88 16.96
N LYS A 391 -8.69 -8.21 16.93
CA LYS A 391 -8.26 -9.04 15.81
C LYS A 391 -9.46 -9.37 14.92
N ALA A 392 -9.42 -8.90 13.68
CA ALA A 392 -10.39 -9.26 12.65
C ALA A 392 -9.93 -10.51 11.86
N GLY A 393 -10.79 -10.97 10.95
CA GLY A 393 -10.44 -11.98 9.95
C GLY A 393 -11.45 -13.11 9.87
N ASN A 394 -10.97 -14.33 9.69
CA ASN A 394 -11.81 -15.51 9.54
C ASN A 394 -11.61 -16.50 10.71
N PRO A 395 -12.62 -16.67 11.58
CA PRO A 395 -12.53 -17.60 12.72
C PRO A 395 -12.43 -19.07 12.31
N ASP A 396 -12.71 -19.40 11.05
CA ASP A 396 -12.62 -20.76 10.53
C ASP A 396 -11.16 -21.23 10.36
N VAL A 397 -10.21 -20.30 10.20
CA VAL A 397 -8.80 -20.63 9.89
C VAL A 397 -7.77 -19.82 10.69
N MET A 398 -8.21 -18.87 11.51
CA MET A 398 -7.36 -17.99 12.32
C MET A 398 -7.76 -18.05 13.78
N ASP A 399 -6.75 -18.06 14.67
CA ASP A 399 -6.97 -17.98 16.11
C ASP A 399 -7.31 -16.55 16.53
N GLY A 400 -8.00 -16.39 17.67
CA GLY A 400 -8.20 -15.10 18.33
C GLY A 400 -9.11 -14.09 17.62
N VAL A 401 -9.76 -14.46 16.50
CA VAL A 401 -10.68 -13.57 15.78
C VAL A 401 -11.88 -13.25 16.68
N ASN A 402 -12.13 -11.97 16.91
CA ASN A 402 -13.29 -11.54 17.67
C ASN A 402 -14.59 -11.92 16.91
N PRO A 403 -15.58 -12.57 17.56
CA PRO A 403 -16.84 -12.95 16.91
C PRO A 403 -17.59 -11.79 16.22
N ASP A 404 -17.42 -10.56 16.71
CA ASP A 404 -18.02 -9.36 16.13
C ASP A 404 -17.17 -8.72 15.01
N MET A 405 -16.00 -9.30 14.69
CA MET A 405 -15.03 -8.77 13.74
C MET A 405 -14.72 -9.73 12.58
N VAL A 406 -15.71 -10.53 12.18
CA VAL A 406 -15.59 -11.45 11.05
C VAL A 406 -15.56 -10.66 9.74
N VAL A 407 -14.52 -10.88 8.94
CA VAL A 407 -14.41 -10.34 7.58
C VAL A 407 -15.07 -11.32 6.63
N GLY A 408 -16.10 -10.88 5.91
CA GLY A 408 -16.86 -11.71 4.97
C GLY A 408 -16.83 -11.16 3.55
N GLY A 409 -17.54 -11.82 2.62
CA GLY A 409 -17.60 -11.40 1.21
C GLY A 409 -18.31 -10.06 0.94
N SER A 410 -18.88 -9.42 1.96
CA SER A 410 -19.52 -8.09 1.89
C SER A 410 -18.77 -7.02 2.68
N THR A 411 -17.56 -7.33 3.15
CA THR A 411 -16.73 -6.42 3.96
C THR A 411 -15.76 -5.65 3.06
N GLU A 412 -15.81 -4.32 3.11
CA GLU A 412 -14.79 -3.45 2.53
C GLU A 412 -13.52 -3.42 3.39
N VAL A 413 -12.38 -3.09 2.80
CA VAL A 413 -11.09 -3.00 3.53
C VAL A 413 -10.44 -1.64 3.32
N ILE A 414 -10.07 -0.99 4.43
CA ILE A 414 -9.12 0.12 4.45
C ILE A 414 -7.81 -0.40 5.05
N ALA A 415 -6.71 -0.24 4.32
CA ALA A 415 -5.38 -0.60 4.82
C ALA A 415 -4.89 0.46 5.82
N GLY A 416 -4.91 0.13 7.11
CA GLY A 416 -4.37 0.97 8.19
C GLY A 416 -2.91 0.67 8.53
N GLU A 417 -2.30 -0.37 7.95
CA GLU A 417 -0.89 -0.66 8.17
C GLU A 417 -0.01 0.55 7.83
N LYS A 418 0.87 0.91 8.79
CA LYS A 418 1.79 2.07 8.73
C LYS A 418 1.12 3.44 8.86
N LEU A 419 -0.19 3.48 9.09
CA LEU A 419 -0.94 4.71 9.31
C LEU A 419 -1.32 4.82 10.79
N ILE A 420 -1.60 6.05 11.22
CA ILE A 420 -2.12 6.34 12.55
C ILE A 420 -3.63 6.61 12.41
N VAL A 421 -4.43 5.96 13.25
CA VAL A 421 -5.87 6.22 13.35
C VAL A 421 -6.16 6.94 14.66
N THR A 422 -6.95 8.00 14.57
CA THR A 422 -7.43 8.78 15.71
C THR A 422 -8.94 8.96 15.62
N ALA A 423 -9.58 9.34 16.73
CA ALA A 423 -10.95 9.83 16.67
C ALA A 423 -11.02 11.11 15.83
N GLY A 424 -12.14 11.33 15.15
CA GLY A 424 -12.39 12.59 14.45
C GLY A 424 -12.37 13.77 15.44
N ALA A 425 -11.63 14.83 15.11
CA ALA A 425 -11.53 15.99 15.99
C ALA A 425 -12.90 16.67 16.18
N LEU A 426 -13.19 17.08 17.42
CA LEU A 426 -14.38 17.84 17.78
C LEU A 426 -13.96 19.25 18.19
N ASP A 427 -14.33 20.24 17.37
CA ASP A 427 -14.19 21.66 17.71
C ASP A 427 -15.52 22.17 18.28
N ALA A 428 -15.53 22.41 19.59
CA ALA A 428 -16.70 22.88 20.32
C ALA A 428 -16.89 24.41 20.24
N HIS A 429 -16.00 25.14 19.56
CA HIS A 429 -16.02 26.60 19.49
C HIS A 429 -15.94 27.10 18.04
N VAL A 430 -16.72 26.49 17.15
CA VAL A 430 -16.82 26.92 15.75
C VAL A 430 -17.72 28.14 15.61
N HIS A 431 -17.18 29.18 14.99
CA HIS A 431 -17.97 30.30 14.47
C HIS A 431 -18.32 30.04 13.01
N TYR A 432 -19.61 29.79 12.72
CA TYR A 432 -20.12 29.50 11.38
C TYR A 432 -20.21 30.77 10.51
N ILE A 433 -19.08 31.44 10.30
CA ILE A 433 -18.97 32.70 9.55
C ILE A 433 -19.28 32.47 8.07
N CYS A 434 -18.77 31.37 7.49
CA CYS A 434 -19.07 31.01 6.10
C CYS A 434 -18.95 29.49 5.83
N PRO A 435 -19.58 28.97 4.76
CA PRO A 435 -19.53 27.54 4.42
C PRO A 435 -18.12 27.00 4.17
N HIS A 436 -17.21 27.84 3.68
CA HIS A 436 -15.81 27.47 3.44
C HIS A 436 -15.09 27.03 4.73
N ASN A 437 -15.50 27.55 5.88
CA ASN A 437 -14.94 27.12 7.17
C ASN A 437 -15.24 25.64 7.45
N GLY A 438 -16.46 25.19 7.14
CA GLY A 438 -16.86 23.78 7.29
C GLY A 438 -16.05 22.85 6.38
N GLN A 439 -15.84 23.24 5.11
CA GLN A 439 -15.01 22.48 4.17
C GLN A 439 -13.55 22.37 4.64
N ARG A 440 -12.97 23.47 5.15
CA ARG A 440 -11.61 23.48 5.68
C ARG A 440 -11.44 22.64 6.94
N PHE A 441 -12.46 22.59 7.80
CA PHE A 441 -12.45 21.75 9.00
C PHE A 441 -12.36 20.26 8.62
N VAL A 442 -13.25 19.80 7.75
CA VAL A 442 -13.25 18.41 7.26
C VAL A 442 -11.95 18.08 6.54
N ALA A 443 -11.42 19.00 5.72
CA ALA A 443 -10.16 18.80 5.00
C ALA A 443 -8.93 18.70 5.92
N HIS A 444 -8.90 19.39 7.06
CA HIS A 444 -7.82 19.25 8.04
C HIS A 444 -7.89 17.92 8.80
N VAL A 445 -9.09 17.44 9.11
CA VAL A 445 -9.30 16.16 9.81
C VAL A 445 -8.97 14.97 8.91
N LEU A 446 -9.13 15.09 7.58
CA LEU A 446 -8.84 14.02 6.62
C LEU A 446 -7.39 14.02 6.09
N ARG A 447 -6.56 15.01 6.42
CA ARG A 447 -5.22 15.21 5.82
C ARG A 447 -4.07 14.44 6.48
N TYR A 448 -4.35 13.64 7.50
CA TYR A 448 -3.36 12.82 8.22
C TYR A 448 -3.76 11.34 8.26
N VAL A 449 -4.26 10.81 7.13
CA VAL A 449 -4.49 9.37 6.94
C VAL A 449 -3.25 8.75 6.32
#